data_AF-A0A1H6CHX3-F1
#
_entry.id   AF-A0A1H6CHX3-F1
#
_cell.length_a   1.000
_cell.length_b   1.000
_cell.length_c   1.000
_cell.angle_alpha   90.00
_cell.angle_beta   90.00
_cell.angle_gamma   90.00
#
_symmetry.space_group_name_H-M   'P 1'
#
loop_
_entity.id
_entity.type
_entity.pdbx_description
1 polymer ?
#
loop_
_entity_poly.entity_id
_entity_poly.type
_entity_poly.pdbx_seq_one_letter_code
_entity_poly.pdbx_strand_id
1 'polypeptide(L)'
;MQERMSLGEVRSILKGTTDQPSDEWNGIIRDATSNTVVIVAISRSSGGSERIQQAGTGTLVFLDGAHYILTATHVWDSILVHADRLGATIRTGRGQPNTFSIDIRAMSAPIAFPREQGCEQWGPDLALLRIPDFCVGTIEAFRPFFDLHAISKVVPRGNDSIETWILCGVPAVLGTSSETAAHAHGRAFQVEVESVHNRNGFDYIDVLAHWPSTSVAPHFGGVSGGGLWKLSLYVDPLAGRIDCIRTLEGVAFYQFPFRKEHSVLRCHGPNSLRLVSANCAERSCDLPPAFLPFITGDSLHC
;
A
#
# COMPACT_ATOMS: atom_id res chain seq x y z
N MET A 1 -39.43 10.75 0.48
CA MET A 1 -39.10 9.35 0.81
C MET A 1 -37.96 8.97 -0.13
N GLN A 2 -36.74 8.81 0.39
CA GLN A 2 -35.58 8.52 -0.45
C GLN A 2 -35.60 7.03 -0.77
N GLU A 3 -35.56 6.68 -2.06
CA GLU A 3 -35.62 5.31 -2.54
C GLU A 3 -34.39 4.54 -2.03
N ARG A 4 -34.60 3.37 -1.42
CA ARG A 4 -33.52 2.57 -0.84
C ARG A 4 -32.76 1.89 -1.96
N MET A 5 -31.45 2.13 -2.01
CA MET A 5 -30.57 1.43 -2.95
C MET A 5 -30.55 -0.07 -2.63
N SER A 6 -30.61 -0.88 -3.67
CA SER A 6 -30.53 -2.34 -3.68
C SER A 6 -29.11 -2.83 -3.93
N LEU A 7 -28.80 -4.08 -3.54
CA LEU A 7 -27.51 -4.70 -3.89
C LEU A 7 -27.29 -4.81 -5.41
N GLY A 8 -28.37 -4.89 -6.19
CA GLY A 8 -28.28 -4.89 -7.65
C GLY A 8 -27.66 -3.59 -8.17
N GLU A 9 -28.06 -2.46 -7.60
CA GLU A 9 -27.50 -1.15 -7.93
C GLU A 9 -26.04 -1.03 -7.47
N VAL A 10 -25.70 -1.53 -6.27
CA VAL A 10 -24.30 -1.56 -5.80
C VAL A 10 -23.41 -2.39 -6.74
N ARG A 11 -23.91 -3.54 -7.24
CA ARG A 11 -23.18 -4.33 -8.25
C ARG A 11 -23.03 -3.59 -9.58
N SER A 12 -24.03 -2.81 -9.99
CA SER A 12 -23.97 -1.99 -11.20
C SER A 12 -22.90 -0.90 -11.07
N ILE A 13 -22.84 -0.23 -9.91
CA ILE A 13 -21.81 0.78 -9.59
C ILE A 13 -20.41 0.16 -9.67
N LEU A 14 -20.22 -1.03 -9.11
CA LEU A 14 -18.94 -1.75 -9.14
C LEU A 14 -18.50 -2.19 -10.54
N LYS A 15 -19.45 -2.60 -11.39
CA LYS A 15 -19.15 -3.10 -12.73
C LYS A 15 -18.78 -1.99 -13.71
N GLY A 16 -18.91 -0.72 -13.32
CA GLY A 16 -18.62 0.41 -14.21
C GLY A 16 -19.40 0.32 -15.50
N THR A 17 -20.63 -0.21 -15.48
CA THR A 17 -21.52 -0.30 -16.64
C THR A 17 -21.95 1.07 -17.17
N THR A 18 -21.47 2.16 -16.56
CA THR A 18 -21.54 3.54 -17.04
C THR A 18 -20.12 4.02 -17.33
N ASP A 19 -19.92 4.74 -18.44
CA ASP A 19 -18.61 5.28 -18.89
C ASP A 19 -17.91 6.19 -17.87
N GLN A 20 -18.59 6.54 -16.76
CA GLN A 20 -18.02 7.23 -15.62
C GLN A 20 -18.34 6.51 -14.31
N PRO A 21 -17.35 6.33 -13.41
CA PRO A 21 -17.61 5.85 -12.06
C PRO A 21 -18.46 6.86 -11.27
N SER A 22 -19.49 6.37 -10.58
CA SER A 22 -20.35 7.18 -9.69
C SER A 22 -19.55 7.95 -8.63
N ASP A 23 -20.08 9.07 -8.16
CA ASP A 23 -19.49 9.86 -7.07
C ASP A 23 -19.32 9.05 -5.78
N GLU A 24 -20.24 8.11 -5.51
CA GLU A 24 -20.17 7.17 -4.40
C GLU A 24 -18.94 6.28 -4.49
N TRP A 25 -18.71 5.65 -5.65
CA TRP A 25 -17.52 4.82 -5.87
C TRP A 25 -16.24 5.64 -5.76
N ASN A 26 -16.21 6.85 -6.33
CA ASN A 26 -15.07 7.75 -6.21
C ASN A 26 -14.81 8.14 -4.75
N GLY A 27 -15.86 8.31 -3.94
CA GLY A 27 -15.77 8.53 -2.50
C GLY A 27 -15.14 7.35 -1.76
N ILE A 28 -15.56 6.13 -2.08
CA ILE A 28 -15.05 4.88 -1.49
C ILE A 28 -13.58 4.67 -1.86
N ILE A 29 -13.23 4.81 -3.15
CA ILE A 29 -11.85 4.71 -3.61
C ILE A 29 -10.96 5.77 -2.97
N ARG A 30 -11.47 7.01 -2.83
CA ARG A 30 -10.74 8.08 -2.14
C ARG A 30 -10.50 7.75 -0.67
N ASP A 31 -11.47 7.14 0.02
CA ASP A 31 -11.29 6.69 1.39
C ASP A 31 -10.29 5.54 1.49
N ALA A 32 -10.39 4.53 0.62
CA ALA A 32 -9.48 3.38 0.66
C ALA A 32 -8.03 3.75 0.31
N THR A 33 -7.83 4.74 -0.56
CA THR A 33 -6.50 5.33 -0.87
C THR A 33 -6.07 6.39 0.15
N SER A 34 -6.86 6.65 1.20
CA SER A 34 -6.58 7.72 2.17
C SER A 34 -5.36 7.49 3.03
N ASN A 35 -4.84 6.26 3.08
CA ASN A 35 -3.61 5.93 3.80
C ASN A 35 -2.43 5.70 2.85
N THR A 36 -2.63 5.77 1.52
CA THR A 36 -1.57 5.50 0.55
C THR A 36 -0.70 6.72 0.33
N VAL A 37 0.62 6.52 0.35
CA VAL A 37 1.63 7.57 0.08
C VAL A 37 2.58 7.16 -1.03
N VAL A 38 3.00 8.16 -1.81
CA VAL A 38 4.15 8.02 -2.71
C VAL A 38 5.40 8.13 -1.86
N ILE A 39 6.37 7.24 -2.07
CA ILE A 39 7.68 7.32 -1.45
C ILE A 39 8.66 7.82 -2.52
N VAL A 40 9.35 8.93 -2.24
CA VAL A 40 10.43 9.45 -3.08
C VAL A 40 11.73 9.54 -2.28
N ALA A 41 12.85 9.20 -2.91
CA ALA A 41 14.18 9.47 -2.40
C ALA A 41 14.62 10.86 -2.85
N ILE A 42 15.16 11.64 -1.91
CA ILE A 42 15.74 12.96 -2.18
C ILE A 42 17.22 12.90 -1.78
N SER A 43 18.10 13.13 -2.75
CA SER A 43 19.56 13.13 -2.56
C SER A 43 20.19 14.39 -3.12
N ARG A 44 21.27 14.87 -2.51
CA ARG A 44 22.07 15.97 -3.09
C ARG A 44 22.97 15.46 -4.22
N SER A 45 22.91 16.16 -5.34
CA SER A 45 23.86 16.04 -6.44
C SER A 45 25.20 16.68 -6.08
N SER A 46 26.28 16.25 -6.75
CA SER A 46 27.62 16.86 -6.64
C SER A 46 27.63 18.35 -7.01
N GLY A 47 26.65 18.82 -7.80
CA GLY A 47 26.46 20.23 -8.14
C GLY A 47 25.62 21.03 -7.13
N GLY A 48 25.20 20.44 -6.02
CA GLY A 48 24.37 21.08 -4.99
C GLY A 48 22.86 21.12 -5.30
N SER A 49 22.42 20.65 -6.47
CA SER A 49 21.00 20.46 -6.77
C SER A 49 20.45 19.23 -6.07
N GLU A 50 19.15 19.22 -5.74
CA GLU A 50 18.49 18.03 -5.24
C GLU A 50 18.02 17.16 -6.41
N ARG A 51 18.24 15.85 -6.29
CA ARG A 51 17.71 14.84 -7.20
C ARG A 51 16.56 14.12 -6.51
N ILE A 52 15.41 14.09 -7.18
CA ILE A 52 14.22 13.38 -6.70
C ILE A 52 14.03 12.11 -7.54
N GLN A 53 13.89 10.97 -6.88
CA GLN A 53 13.61 9.68 -7.51
C GLN A 53 12.42 9.01 -6.83
N GLN A 54 11.46 8.51 -7.62
CA GLN A 54 10.39 7.67 -7.06
C GLN A 54 10.99 6.34 -6.57
N ALA A 55 10.76 6.02 -5.30
CA ALA A 55 11.25 4.79 -4.68
C ALA A 55 10.17 3.69 -4.67
N GLY A 56 8.91 4.06 -4.44
CA GLY A 56 7.81 3.10 -4.38
C GLY A 56 6.54 3.72 -3.83
N THR A 57 5.69 2.87 -3.28
CA THR A 57 4.46 3.22 -2.58
C THR A 57 4.57 2.78 -1.12
N GLY A 58 3.84 3.43 -0.22
CA GLY A 58 3.65 2.96 1.14
C GLY A 58 2.22 3.13 1.62
N THR A 59 1.90 2.46 2.72
CA THR A 59 0.65 2.63 3.46
C THR A 59 0.97 3.19 4.84
N LEU A 60 0.36 4.32 5.20
CA LEU A 60 0.44 4.91 6.53
C LEU A 60 -0.33 4.05 7.52
N VAL A 61 0.39 3.49 8.48
CA VAL A 61 -0.16 2.59 9.48
C VAL A 61 0.18 3.01 10.91
N PHE A 62 -0.75 2.76 11.82
CA PHE A 62 -0.54 2.86 13.26
C PHE A 62 -0.43 1.45 13.83
N LEU A 63 0.57 1.23 14.67
CA LEU A 63 0.84 -0.06 15.27
C LEU A 63 1.53 0.17 16.62
N ASP A 64 1.01 -0.44 17.69
CA ASP A 64 1.60 -0.44 19.03
C ASP A 64 2.02 0.95 19.55
N GLY A 65 1.21 1.98 19.30
CA GLY A 65 1.48 3.34 19.78
C GLY A 65 2.41 4.16 18.88
N ALA A 66 2.89 3.61 17.77
CA ALA A 66 3.80 4.28 16.85
C ALA A 66 3.25 4.34 15.41
N HIS A 67 3.80 5.27 14.64
CA HIS A 67 3.38 5.58 13.28
C HIS A 67 4.43 5.12 12.28
N TYR A 68 3.98 4.44 11.22
CA TYR A 68 4.86 3.84 10.24
C TYR A 68 4.39 4.07 8.82
N ILE A 69 5.33 3.96 7.89
CA ILE A 69 5.05 3.67 6.49
C ILE A 69 5.32 2.18 6.28
N LEU A 70 4.28 1.39 6.05
CA LEU A 70 4.38 0.01 5.62
C LEU A 70 4.65 -0.03 4.12
N THR A 71 5.73 -0.69 3.70
CA THR A 71 6.17 -0.78 2.30
C THR A 71 6.92 -2.09 2.03
N ALA A 72 7.46 -2.27 0.82
CA ALA A 72 8.33 -3.39 0.51
C ALA A 72 9.78 -3.12 0.96
N THR A 73 10.50 -4.15 1.41
CA THR A 73 11.88 -4.03 1.89
C THR A 73 12.81 -3.45 0.83
N HIS A 74 12.69 -3.87 -0.42
CA HIS A 74 13.55 -3.36 -1.49
C HIS A 74 13.39 -1.85 -1.74
N VAL A 75 12.24 -1.24 -1.40
CA VAL A 75 12.06 0.22 -1.49
C VAL A 75 13.04 0.93 -0.56
N TRP A 76 13.29 0.36 0.63
CA TRP A 76 14.31 0.84 1.54
C TRP A 76 15.72 0.49 1.06
N ASP A 77 16.00 -0.81 0.91
CA ASP A 77 17.36 -1.33 0.70
C ASP A 77 17.99 -0.86 -0.62
N SER A 78 17.19 -0.71 -1.68
CA SER A 78 17.73 -0.38 -3.01
C SER A 78 17.78 1.12 -3.27
N ILE A 79 17.00 1.93 -2.55
CA ILE A 79 16.77 3.34 -2.91
C ILE A 79 16.91 4.26 -1.70
N LEU A 80 16.09 4.09 -0.65
CA LEU A 80 16.05 5.06 0.46
C LEU A 80 17.30 5.05 1.34
N VAL A 81 17.96 3.91 1.52
CA VAL A 81 19.19 3.82 2.34
C VAL A 81 20.33 4.69 1.79
N HIS A 82 20.26 5.05 0.51
CA HIS A 82 21.23 5.92 -0.17
C HIS A 82 20.73 7.37 -0.32
N ALA A 83 19.55 7.68 0.21
CA ALA A 83 18.96 9.02 0.15
C ALA A 83 19.37 9.86 1.36
N ASP A 84 19.38 11.19 1.18
CA ASP A 84 19.50 12.10 2.32
C ASP A 84 18.17 12.20 3.07
N ARG A 85 17.06 12.22 2.32
CA ARG A 85 15.70 12.36 2.86
C ARG A 85 14.73 11.43 2.16
N LEU A 86 13.77 10.91 2.93
CA LEU A 86 12.53 10.35 2.41
C LEU A 86 11.56 11.50 2.19
N GLY A 87 11.11 11.70 0.96
CA GLY A 87 9.96 12.54 0.65
C GLY A 87 8.71 11.69 0.53
N ALA A 88 7.58 12.26 0.94
CA ALA A 88 6.28 11.67 0.67
C ALA A 88 5.24 12.74 0.35
N THR A 89 4.41 12.43 -0.64
CA THR A 89 3.45 13.38 -1.20
C THR A 89 2.04 13.05 -0.74
N ILE A 90 1.38 14.05 -0.17
CA ILE A 90 -0.02 14.01 0.22
C ILE A 90 -0.80 14.98 -0.69
N ARG A 91 -1.49 14.43 -1.69
CA ARG A 91 -2.48 15.23 -2.43
C ARG A 91 -3.69 15.50 -1.55
N THR A 92 -3.98 16.76 -1.29
CA THR A 92 -5.28 17.23 -0.78
C THR A 92 -6.10 17.72 -1.97
N GLY A 93 -7.41 17.44 -1.99
CA GLY A 93 -8.26 17.74 -3.14
C GLY A 93 -8.52 19.24 -3.44
N ARG A 94 -7.75 20.18 -2.87
CA ARG A 94 -8.02 21.64 -2.92
C ARG A 94 -6.80 22.55 -3.14
N GLY A 95 -5.69 22.09 -3.72
CA GLY A 95 -4.51 22.94 -3.93
C GLY A 95 -3.20 22.16 -3.88
N GLN A 96 -2.07 22.88 -3.91
CA GLN A 96 -0.70 22.32 -4.00
C GLN A 96 -0.52 21.05 -3.15
N PRO A 97 0.16 20.01 -3.68
CA PRO A 97 0.42 18.80 -2.92
C PRO A 97 1.18 19.15 -1.63
N ASN A 98 0.68 18.69 -0.49
CA ASN A 98 1.42 18.80 0.76
C ASN A 98 2.50 17.73 0.72
N THR A 99 3.74 18.16 0.60
CA THR A 99 4.90 17.28 0.67
C THR A 99 5.47 17.37 2.06
N PHE A 100 5.85 16.21 2.61
CA PHE A 100 6.70 16.18 3.79
C PHE A 100 8.01 15.48 3.41
N SER A 101 9.07 15.84 4.11
CA SER A 101 10.35 15.15 4.00
C SER A 101 10.87 14.83 5.39
N ILE A 102 11.48 13.67 5.52
CA ILE A 102 12.07 13.16 6.75
C ILE A 102 13.54 12.88 6.45
N ASP A 103 14.44 13.43 7.26
CA ASP A 103 15.85 13.06 7.19
C ASP A 103 15.99 11.56 7.51
N ILE A 104 16.63 10.81 6.60
CA ILE A 104 16.82 9.37 6.77
C ILE A 104 17.55 9.06 8.10
N ARG A 105 18.44 9.95 8.54
CA ARG A 105 19.19 9.81 9.80
C ARG A 105 18.34 10.03 11.04
N ALA A 106 17.21 10.72 10.90
CA ALA A 106 16.23 10.91 11.98
C ALA A 106 15.28 9.71 12.10
N MET A 107 15.24 8.82 11.11
CA MET A 107 14.45 7.60 11.14
C MET A 107 15.19 6.51 11.92
N SER A 108 14.45 5.70 12.68
CA SER A 108 14.99 4.45 13.20
C SER A 108 15.24 3.47 12.05
N ALA A 109 16.17 2.54 12.24
CA ALA A 109 16.36 1.44 11.31
C ALA A 109 15.02 0.73 11.06
N PRO A 110 14.68 0.40 9.79
CA PRO A 110 13.44 -0.28 9.50
C PRO A 110 13.31 -1.60 10.23
N ILE A 111 12.07 -1.96 10.57
CA ILE A 111 11.74 -3.35 10.87
C ILE A 111 11.45 -3.99 9.52
N ALA A 112 12.49 -4.61 8.96
CA ALA A 112 12.45 -5.20 7.63
C ALA A 112 12.61 -6.72 7.70
N PHE A 113 11.89 -7.40 6.82
CA PHE A 113 12.10 -8.80 6.52
C PHE A 113 12.84 -8.88 5.17
N PRO A 114 14.13 -9.25 5.18
CA PRO A 114 14.97 -9.21 3.99
C PRO A 114 14.57 -10.31 3.00
N ARG A 115 14.71 -10.00 1.71
CA ARG A 115 14.46 -10.96 0.64
C ARG A 115 15.45 -12.11 0.70
N GLU A 116 14.97 -13.32 0.39
CA GLU A 116 15.85 -14.45 0.14
C GLU A 116 16.70 -14.18 -1.12
N GLN A 117 18.02 -14.37 -1.01
CA GLN A 117 18.91 -14.13 -2.13
C GLN A 117 18.58 -15.05 -3.32
N GLY A 118 18.49 -14.47 -4.51
CA GLY A 118 18.21 -15.20 -5.75
C GLY A 118 16.73 -15.49 -6.00
N CYS A 119 15.83 -15.21 -5.06
CA CYS A 119 14.41 -15.49 -5.18
C CYS A 119 13.58 -14.21 -5.22
N GLU A 120 13.62 -13.48 -6.34
CA GLU A 120 12.92 -12.19 -6.40
C GLU A 120 11.38 -12.32 -6.33
N GLN A 121 10.85 -13.43 -6.82
CA GLN A 121 9.41 -13.67 -6.89
C GLN A 121 8.79 -13.99 -5.53
N TRP A 122 9.61 -14.37 -4.55
CA TRP A 122 9.15 -14.80 -3.23
C TRP A 122 9.78 -13.90 -2.17
N GLY A 123 9.04 -13.70 -1.09
CA GLY A 123 9.48 -12.84 0.00
C GLY A 123 10.31 -13.59 1.04
N PRO A 124 10.51 -13.00 2.22
CA PRO A 124 9.78 -11.82 2.67
C PRO A 124 10.32 -10.50 2.09
N ASP A 125 9.42 -9.55 1.85
CA ASP A 125 9.75 -8.25 1.24
C ASP A 125 8.79 -7.19 1.83
N LEU A 126 8.87 -7.04 3.15
CA LEU A 126 8.05 -6.14 3.96
C LEU A 126 8.92 -5.32 4.90
N ALA A 127 8.68 -4.01 4.95
CA ALA A 127 9.34 -3.11 5.86
C ALA A 127 8.36 -2.13 6.52
N LEU A 128 8.55 -1.91 7.81
CA LEU A 128 7.98 -0.78 8.54
C LEU A 128 9.03 0.31 8.71
N LEU A 129 8.77 1.46 8.10
CA LEU A 129 9.60 2.66 8.24
C LEU A 129 9.00 3.53 9.35
N ARG A 130 9.65 3.61 10.52
CA ARG A 130 9.14 4.41 11.63
C ARG A 130 9.19 5.89 11.30
N ILE A 131 8.04 6.56 11.45
CA ILE A 131 7.91 8.00 11.31
C ILE A 131 8.28 8.65 12.66
N PRO A 132 9.20 9.63 12.69
CA PRO A 132 9.48 10.35 13.92
C PRO A 132 8.26 11.09 14.46
N ASP A 133 8.05 11.07 15.78
CA ASP A 133 6.82 11.61 16.41
C ASP A 133 6.56 13.08 16.06
N PHE A 134 7.61 13.89 15.89
CA PHE A 134 7.49 15.30 15.51
C PHE A 134 6.96 15.51 14.08
N CYS A 135 6.96 14.49 13.23
CA CYS A 135 6.37 14.52 11.89
C CYS A 135 4.89 14.12 11.86
N VAL A 136 4.41 13.38 12.87
CA VAL A 136 3.10 12.71 12.85
C VAL A 136 1.96 13.71 12.68
N GLY A 137 1.91 14.77 13.50
CA GLY A 137 0.83 15.76 13.43
C GLY A 137 0.72 16.46 12.07
N THR A 138 1.86 16.67 11.38
CA THR A 138 1.89 17.24 10.03
C THR A 138 1.28 16.27 9.00
N ILE A 139 1.50 14.97 9.16
CA ILE A 139 0.95 13.95 8.26
C ILE A 139 -0.54 13.72 8.54
N GLU A 140 -0.92 13.59 9.80
CA GLU A 140 -2.29 13.36 10.26
C GLU A 140 -3.25 14.48 9.84
N ALA A 141 -2.76 15.73 9.77
CA ALA A 141 -3.53 16.86 9.29
C ALA A 141 -4.11 16.66 7.87
N PHE A 142 -3.55 15.73 7.10
CA PHE A 142 -3.94 15.50 5.71
C PHE A 142 -4.33 14.05 5.41
N ARG A 143 -3.79 13.06 6.12
CA ARG A 143 -4.03 11.63 5.88
C ARG A 143 -4.13 10.89 7.21
N PRO A 144 -5.19 10.09 7.43
CA PRO A 144 -5.25 9.24 8.59
C PRO A 144 -4.17 8.13 8.52
N PHE A 145 -3.85 7.54 9.66
CA PHE A 145 -3.12 6.28 9.74
C PHE A 145 -4.12 5.12 9.86
N PHE A 146 -3.84 4.02 9.18
CA PHE A 146 -4.64 2.80 9.32
C PHE A 146 -4.12 1.98 10.50
N ASP A 147 -4.96 1.77 11.51
CA ASP A 147 -4.60 0.92 12.65
C ASP A 147 -4.54 -0.55 12.22
N LEU A 148 -3.35 -1.17 12.28
CA LEU A 148 -3.15 -2.58 11.91
C LEU A 148 -3.79 -3.56 12.89
N HIS A 149 -4.08 -3.12 14.11
CA HIS A 149 -4.84 -3.90 15.10
C HIS A 149 -6.34 -3.68 14.99
N ALA A 150 -6.78 -2.78 14.11
CA ALA A 150 -8.20 -2.52 13.93
C ALA A 150 -8.91 -3.85 13.64
N ILE A 151 -9.75 -4.26 14.61
CA ILE A 151 -10.63 -5.40 14.42
C ILE A 151 -11.45 -5.10 13.18
N SER A 152 -11.39 -5.98 12.17
CA SER A 152 -12.20 -5.87 10.97
C SER A 152 -13.63 -5.57 11.40
N LYS A 153 -14.08 -4.33 11.14
CA LYS A 153 -15.46 -3.96 11.39
C LYS A 153 -16.30 -5.01 10.67
N VAL A 154 -17.22 -5.66 11.39
CA VAL A 154 -18.07 -6.67 10.76
C VAL A 154 -19.24 -5.95 10.14
N VAL A 155 -19.63 -6.35 8.94
CA VAL A 155 -20.86 -5.87 8.31
C VAL A 155 -22.00 -6.04 9.32
N PRO A 156 -22.84 -5.02 9.56
CA PRO A 156 -23.93 -5.12 10.53
C PRO A 156 -24.77 -6.37 10.29
N ARG A 157 -25.10 -7.10 11.36
CA ARG A 157 -25.88 -8.35 11.25
C ARG A 157 -27.19 -8.10 10.51
N GLY A 158 -27.50 -8.98 9.55
CA GLY A 158 -28.71 -8.89 8.73
C GLY A 158 -28.53 -8.07 7.45
N ASN A 159 -27.35 -7.52 7.20
CA ASN A 159 -27.03 -6.86 5.94
C ASN A 159 -26.22 -7.79 5.04
N ASP A 160 -26.67 -7.88 3.80
CA ASP A 160 -25.86 -8.44 2.72
C ASP A 160 -24.76 -7.44 2.31
N SER A 161 -23.61 -7.96 1.89
CA SER A 161 -22.52 -7.16 1.35
C SER A 161 -21.99 -7.73 0.05
N ILE A 162 -21.39 -6.87 -0.76
CA ILE A 162 -20.61 -7.25 -1.93
C ILE A 162 -19.14 -7.02 -1.61
N GLU A 163 -18.33 -8.05 -1.83
CA GLU A 163 -16.90 -7.96 -1.63
C GLU A 163 -16.21 -7.60 -2.95
N THR A 164 -15.22 -6.72 -2.88
CA THR A 164 -14.31 -6.42 -3.98
C THR A 164 -12.91 -6.15 -3.46
N TRP A 165 -11.91 -6.23 -4.35
CA TRP A 165 -10.52 -6.03 -3.99
C TRP A 165 -9.96 -4.85 -4.78
N ILE A 166 -9.17 -4.04 -4.09
CA ILE A 166 -8.41 -2.98 -4.73
C ILE A 166 -6.95 -3.02 -4.31
N LEU A 167 -6.05 -2.73 -5.24
CA LEU A 167 -4.65 -2.48 -4.96
C LEU A 167 -4.37 -0.98 -5.09
N CYS A 168 -3.86 -0.36 -4.04
CA CYS A 168 -3.53 1.06 -4.04
C CYS A 168 -2.03 1.25 -4.25
N GLY A 169 -1.66 1.92 -5.34
CA GLY A 169 -0.28 2.03 -5.80
C GLY A 169 0.01 3.34 -6.50
N VAL A 170 1.28 3.63 -6.72
CA VAL A 170 1.74 4.78 -7.51
C VAL A 170 2.56 4.25 -8.68
N PRO A 171 1.94 3.88 -9.80
CA PRO A 171 2.70 3.43 -10.96
C PRO A 171 3.55 4.57 -11.50
N ALA A 172 4.84 4.31 -11.69
CA ALA A 172 5.81 5.24 -12.24
C ALA A 172 5.39 5.76 -13.62
N VAL A 173 4.71 4.92 -14.42
CA VAL A 173 4.22 5.30 -15.75
C VAL A 173 3.13 6.37 -15.73
N LEU A 174 2.40 6.51 -14.63
CA LEU A 174 1.41 7.57 -14.47
C LEU A 174 2.05 8.86 -13.95
N GLY A 175 3.31 8.80 -13.52
CA GLY A 175 4.05 9.95 -13.05
C GLY A 175 4.93 10.58 -14.12
N THR A 176 5.32 11.83 -13.85
CA THR A 176 6.44 12.47 -14.55
C THR A 176 7.49 12.84 -13.52
N SER A 177 8.76 12.63 -13.84
CA SER A 177 9.87 13.10 -13.00
C SER A 177 10.81 13.95 -13.84
N SER A 178 11.27 15.03 -13.24
CA SER A 178 12.44 15.80 -13.63
C SER A 178 13.48 15.70 -12.52
N GLU A 179 14.66 16.30 -12.72
CA GLU A 179 15.69 16.33 -11.68
C GLU A 179 15.17 16.94 -10.36
N THR A 180 14.29 17.95 -10.46
CA THR A 180 13.86 18.79 -9.34
C THR A 180 12.40 18.59 -8.93
N ALA A 181 11.62 17.81 -9.66
CA ALA A 181 10.21 17.59 -9.37
C ALA A 181 9.77 16.16 -9.73
N ALA A 182 8.96 15.56 -8.87
CA ALA A 182 8.27 14.31 -9.16
C ALA A 182 6.75 14.52 -9.03
N HIS A 183 6.03 14.38 -10.14
CA HIS A 183 4.59 14.35 -10.17
C HIS A 183 4.14 12.90 -10.20
N ALA A 184 3.63 12.42 -9.08
CA ALA A 184 3.13 11.06 -8.94
C ALA A 184 1.61 11.02 -8.87
N HIS A 185 0.99 10.09 -9.58
CA HIS A 185 -0.45 9.84 -9.52
C HIS A 185 -0.69 8.50 -8.82
N GLY A 186 -1.14 8.58 -7.55
CA GLY A 186 -1.68 7.42 -6.86
C GLY A 186 -2.94 6.93 -7.56
N ARG A 187 -3.10 5.61 -7.63
CA ARG A 187 -4.22 4.93 -8.29
C ARG A 187 -4.66 3.73 -7.47
N ALA A 188 -5.97 3.54 -7.38
CA ALA A 188 -6.55 2.27 -6.98
C ALA A 188 -6.84 1.45 -8.23
N PHE A 189 -6.33 0.23 -8.26
CA PHE A 189 -6.65 -0.78 -9.26
C PHE A 189 -7.71 -1.68 -8.68
N GLN A 190 -8.85 -1.83 -9.34
CA GLN A 190 -9.70 -2.97 -9.06
C GLN A 190 -8.96 -4.22 -9.52
N VAL A 191 -8.88 -5.23 -8.64
CA VAL A 191 -8.13 -6.45 -8.90
C VAL A 191 -8.98 -7.67 -8.57
N GLU A 192 -8.62 -8.81 -9.17
CA GLU A 192 -9.22 -10.10 -8.88
C GLU A 192 -8.18 -11.00 -8.20
N VAL A 193 -8.57 -11.73 -7.16
CA VAL A 193 -7.68 -12.71 -6.53
C VAL A 193 -7.58 -13.93 -7.46
N GLU A 194 -6.38 -14.18 -7.98
CA GLU A 194 -6.11 -15.31 -8.87
C GLU A 194 -5.71 -16.54 -8.08
N SER A 195 -4.79 -16.39 -7.12
CA SER A 195 -4.33 -17.51 -6.28
C SER A 195 -3.78 -17.04 -4.94
N VAL A 196 -3.76 -17.96 -3.98
CA VAL A 196 -3.19 -17.76 -2.65
C VAL A 196 -2.15 -18.84 -2.41
N HIS A 197 -0.99 -18.45 -1.89
CA HIS A 197 0.14 -19.33 -1.62
C HIS A 197 0.57 -19.23 -0.16
N ASN A 198 1.19 -20.28 0.36
CA ASN A 198 1.90 -20.27 1.63
C ASN A 198 3.30 -20.81 1.40
N ARG A 199 4.33 -20.06 1.82
CA ARG A 199 5.74 -20.44 1.67
C ARG A 199 6.57 -19.84 2.80
N ASN A 200 7.37 -20.68 3.47
CA ASN A 200 8.31 -20.30 4.52
C ASN A 200 7.67 -19.49 5.67
N GLY A 201 6.43 -19.83 6.04
CA GLY A 201 5.68 -19.13 7.10
C GLY A 201 4.99 -17.83 6.65
N PHE A 202 5.21 -17.39 5.41
CA PHE A 202 4.54 -16.24 4.80
C PHE A 202 3.42 -16.70 3.87
N ASP A 203 2.35 -15.92 3.81
CA ASP A 203 1.28 -16.07 2.85
C ASP A 203 1.38 -15.01 1.73
N TYR A 204 0.93 -15.39 0.54
CA TYR A 204 1.00 -14.55 -0.65
C TYR A 204 -0.32 -14.58 -1.38
N ILE A 205 -0.70 -13.44 -1.95
CA ILE A 205 -1.90 -13.30 -2.78
C ILE A 205 -1.46 -12.78 -4.14
N ASP A 206 -1.69 -13.58 -5.17
CA ASP A 206 -1.52 -13.17 -6.55
C ASP A 206 -2.84 -12.56 -7.03
N VAL A 207 -2.78 -11.31 -7.49
CA VAL A 207 -3.94 -10.57 -7.97
C VAL A 207 -3.78 -10.15 -9.42
N LEU A 208 -4.86 -10.28 -10.18
CA LEU A 208 -4.94 -9.82 -11.56
C LEU A 208 -5.24 -8.33 -11.58
N ALA A 209 -4.27 -7.52 -12.01
CA ALA A 209 -4.45 -6.09 -12.22
C ALA A 209 -4.74 -5.81 -13.69
N HIS A 210 -5.92 -5.25 -13.95
CA HIS A 210 -6.32 -4.82 -15.28
C HIS A 210 -5.74 -3.43 -15.58
N TRP A 211 -5.12 -3.30 -16.76
CA TRP A 211 -4.65 -2.03 -17.26
C TRP A 211 -5.52 -1.56 -18.43
N PRO A 212 -5.89 -0.26 -18.51
CA PRO A 212 -6.65 0.23 -19.65
C PRO A 212 -5.87 0.02 -20.96
N SER A 213 -6.50 -0.66 -21.93
CA SER A 213 -5.91 -1.09 -23.20
C SER A 213 -5.34 0.04 -24.06
N THR A 214 -5.68 1.30 -23.76
CA THR A 214 -5.24 2.49 -24.49
C THR A 214 -3.96 3.14 -23.96
N SER A 215 -3.38 2.64 -22.85
CA SER A 215 -2.23 3.27 -22.20
C SER A 215 -0.92 2.50 -22.41
N VAL A 216 0.11 3.24 -22.84
CA VAL A 216 1.48 2.73 -23.04
C VAL A 216 2.09 2.44 -21.67
N ALA A 217 1.95 1.22 -21.16
CA ALA A 217 2.76 0.76 -20.04
C ALA A 217 2.89 -0.77 -20.03
N PRO A 218 4.09 -1.32 -20.26
CA PRO A 218 4.35 -2.74 -20.10
C PRO A 218 4.70 -3.13 -18.65
N HIS A 219 4.72 -2.20 -17.67
CA HIS A 219 5.13 -2.46 -16.28
C HIS A 219 4.38 -1.60 -15.24
N PHE A 220 4.14 -2.18 -14.05
CA PHE A 220 3.55 -1.56 -12.85
C PHE A 220 4.62 -1.03 -11.87
N GLY A 221 5.83 -0.71 -12.36
CA GLY A 221 6.91 -0.20 -11.52
C GLY A 221 6.44 0.97 -10.63
N GLY A 222 6.91 1.04 -9.38
CA GLY A 222 6.49 2.04 -8.40
C GLY A 222 5.28 1.63 -7.52
N VAL A 223 4.55 0.57 -7.87
CA VAL A 223 3.44 0.03 -7.05
C VAL A 223 3.93 -0.75 -5.82
N SER A 224 5.19 -1.22 -5.81
CA SER A 224 5.78 -1.92 -4.66
C SER A 224 5.59 -1.15 -3.35
N GLY A 225 5.15 -1.85 -2.31
CA GLY A 225 4.74 -1.32 -1.02
C GLY A 225 3.29 -0.80 -0.97
N GLY A 226 2.57 -0.87 -2.08
CA GLY A 226 1.15 -0.51 -2.16
C GLY A 226 0.25 -1.50 -1.42
N GLY A 227 -0.72 -0.97 -0.67
CA GLY A 227 -1.67 -1.78 0.11
C GLY A 227 -2.70 -2.48 -0.78
N LEU A 228 -2.88 -3.79 -0.56
CA LEU A 228 -3.98 -4.59 -1.09
C LEU A 228 -5.13 -4.55 -0.08
N TRP A 229 -6.28 -4.05 -0.51
CA TRP A 229 -7.45 -3.85 0.34
C TRP A 229 -8.59 -4.73 -0.11
N LYS A 230 -9.25 -5.37 0.86
CA LYS A 230 -10.57 -5.97 0.66
C LYS A 230 -11.63 -4.99 1.15
N LEU A 231 -12.62 -4.76 0.31
CA LEU A 231 -13.75 -3.87 0.57
C LEU A 231 -15.02 -4.69 0.68
N SER A 232 -15.77 -4.52 1.76
CA SER A 232 -17.11 -5.08 1.96
C SER A 232 -18.13 -3.94 1.90
N LEU A 233 -18.84 -3.86 0.78
CA LEU A 233 -19.80 -2.81 0.46
C LEU A 233 -21.20 -3.25 0.85
N TYR A 234 -21.89 -2.43 1.63
CA TYR A 234 -23.26 -2.70 2.08
C TYR A 234 -24.09 -1.42 2.06
N VAL A 235 -25.40 -1.57 2.13
CA VAL A 235 -26.31 -0.42 2.29
C VAL A 235 -26.51 -0.21 3.79
N ASP A 236 -26.08 0.95 4.30
CA ASP A 236 -26.32 1.35 5.69
C ASP A 236 -27.85 1.35 5.94
N PRO A 237 -28.36 0.58 6.91
CA PRO A 237 -29.79 0.44 7.14
C PRO A 237 -30.43 1.72 7.71
N LEU A 238 -29.64 2.58 8.35
CA LEU A 238 -30.06 3.85 8.92
C LEU A 238 -30.02 4.97 7.87
N ALA A 239 -28.91 5.07 7.13
CA ALA A 239 -28.71 6.15 6.16
C ALA A 239 -29.30 5.84 4.77
N GLY A 240 -29.53 4.57 4.44
CA GLY A 240 -29.99 4.13 3.11
C GLY A 240 -28.96 4.39 2.00
N ARG A 241 -27.68 4.54 2.34
CA ARG A 241 -26.58 4.83 1.41
C ARG A 241 -25.54 3.71 1.43
N ILE A 242 -24.72 3.63 0.40
CA ILE A 242 -23.58 2.70 0.39
C ILE A 242 -22.60 3.13 1.49
N ASP A 243 -22.21 2.16 2.30
CA ASP A 243 -21.10 2.25 3.23
C ASP A 243 -20.11 1.11 2.95
N CYS A 244 -18.89 1.26 3.45
CA CYS A 244 -17.78 0.38 3.13
C CYS A 244 -16.98 0.05 4.39
N ILE A 245 -16.82 -1.24 4.64
CA ILE A 245 -15.75 -1.74 5.51
C ILE A 245 -14.54 -2.03 4.64
N ARG A 246 -13.36 -1.66 5.11
CA ARG A 246 -12.10 -1.96 4.44
C ARG A 246 -11.13 -2.62 5.39
N THR A 247 -10.42 -3.61 4.87
CA THR A 247 -9.34 -4.31 5.56
C THR A 247 -8.09 -4.31 4.69
N LEU A 248 -6.95 -4.00 5.30
CA LEU A 248 -5.66 -4.14 4.63
C LEU A 248 -5.28 -5.63 4.68
N GLU A 249 -5.34 -6.29 3.53
CA GLU A 249 -5.12 -7.73 3.41
C GLU A 249 -3.73 -8.05 2.84
N GLY A 250 -2.96 -7.04 2.41
CA GLY A 250 -1.65 -7.30 1.86
C GLY A 250 -0.86 -6.09 1.41
N VAL A 251 0.35 -6.36 0.92
CA VAL A 251 1.28 -5.36 0.36
C VAL A 251 1.93 -5.91 -0.90
N ALA A 252 1.78 -5.21 -2.03
CA ALA A 252 2.39 -5.59 -3.30
C ALA A 252 3.92 -5.45 -3.25
N PHE A 253 4.65 -6.39 -3.84
CA PHE A 253 6.11 -6.30 -3.92
C PHE A 253 6.71 -6.85 -5.22
N TYR A 254 5.99 -7.70 -5.92
CA TYR A 254 6.50 -8.33 -7.14
C TYR A 254 5.47 -8.31 -8.26
N GLN A 255 5.95 -8.17 -9.49
CA GLN A 255 5.14 -8.15 -10.69
C GLN A 255 5.61 -9.26 -11.65
N PHE A 256 4.67 -10.05 -12.15
CA PHE A 256 4.93 -11.01 -13.21
C PHE A 256 4.98 -10.37 -14.61
N PRO A 257 5.63 -11.02 -15.59
CA PRO A 257 5.58 -10.58 -16.98
C PRO A 257 4.14 -10.33 -17.45
N PHE A 258 3.93 -9.22 -18.16
CA PHE A 258 2.63 -8.85 -18.70
C PHE A 258 2.09 -9.91 -19.65
N ARG A 259 0.78 -10.15 -19.58
CA ARG A 259 0.04 -11.04 -20.49
C ARG A 259 -1.13 -10.25 -21.07
N LYS A 260 -0.98 -9.76 -22.31
CA LYS A 260 -1.99 -8.92 -22.99
C LYS A 260 -2.33 -7.67 -22.17
N GLU A 261 -3.56 -7.53 -21.68
CA GLU A 261 -4.11 -6.36 -20.98
C GLU A 261 -4.06 -6.48 -19.44
N HIS A 262 -3.43 -7.55 -18.93
CA HIS A 262 -3.32 -7.79 -17.50
C HIS A 262 -1.89 -8.13 -17.09
N SER A 263 -1.58 -7.84 -15.83
CA SER A 263 -0.39 -8.37 -15.15
C SER A 263 -0.82 -8.95 -13.82
N VAL A 264 -0.16 -10.03 -13.44
CA VAL A 264 -0.31 -10.59 -12.10
C VAL A 264 0.65 -9.83 -11.19
N LEU A 265 0.12 -9.34 -10.07
CA LEU A 265 0.87 -8.71 -9.01
C LEU A 265 0.82 -9.61 -7.80
N ARG A 266 1.99 -9.87 -7.22
CA ARG A 266 2.11 -10.62 -5.98
C ARG A 266 2.16 -9.67 -4.81
N CYS A 267 1.29 -9.95 -3.85
CA CYS A 267 1.25 -9.30 -2.56
C CYS A 267 1.62 -10.28 -1.45
N HIS A 268 2.24 -9.77 -0.39
CA HIS A 268 2.18 -10.43 0.91
C HIS A 268 0.75 -10.45 1.41
N GLY A 269 0.34 -11.53 2.07
CA GLY A 269 -1.01 -11.70 2.60
C GLY A 269 -1.16 -11.28 4.08
N PRO A 270 -2.34 -11.52 4.67
CA PRO A 270 -2.67 -11.07 6.02
C PRO A 270 -1.81 -11.71 7.11
N ASN A 271 -1.41 -12.98 6.96
CA ASN A 271 -0.55 -13.63 7.96
C ASN A 271 0.85 -13.01 7.96
N SER A 272 1.37 -12.65 6.80
CA SER A 272 2.64 -11.94 6.65
C SER A 272 2.60 -10.57 7.34
N LEU A 273 1.49 -9.84 7.21
CA LEU A 273 1.28 -8.58 7.94
C LEU A 273 1.22 -8.77 9.47
N ARG A 274 0.60 -9.86 9.94
CA ARG A 274 0.58 -10.21 11.37
C ARG A 274 1.98 -10.52 11.90
N LEU A 275 2.82 -11.23 11.13
CA LEU A 275 4.21 -11.50 11.49
C LEU A 275 5.03 -10.21 11.61
N VAL A 276 4.84 -9.26 10.69
CA VAL A 276 5.46 -7.93 10.77
C VAL A 276 5.01 -7.21 12.04
N SER A 277 3.72 -7.27 12.35
CA SER A 277 3.14 -6.62 13.52
C SER A 277 3.70 -7.22 14.83
N ALA A 278 3.79 -8.54 14.91
CA ALA A 278 4.37 -9.24 16.06
C ALA A 278 5.86 -8.90 16.28
N ASN A 279 6.66 -8.84 15.20
CA ASN A 279 8.07 -8.48 15.32
C ASN A 279 8.28 -7.02 15.80
N CYS A 280 7.32 -6.14 15.51
CA CYS A 280 7.33 -4.77 16.01
C CYS A 280 7.10 -4.73 17.52
N ALA A 281 6.11 -5.47 18.03
CA ALA A 281 5.82 -5.57 19.46
C ALA A 281 7.00 -6.13 20.27
N GLU A 282 7.72 -7.13 19.74
CA GLU A 282 8.90 -7.69 20.40
C GLU A 282 10.03 -6.65 20.54
N ARG A 283 10.21 -5.80 19.52
CA ARG A 283 11.27 -4.76 19.51
C ARG A 283 10.89 -3.51 20.32
N SER A 284 9.61 -3.27 20.58
CA SER A 284 9.17 -2.15 21.41
C SER A 284 9.22 -2.46 22.91
N CYS A 285 9.21 -3.74 23.29
CA CYS A 285 9.16 -4.17 24.69
C CYS A 285 10.52 -4.32 25.40
N ASP A 286 11.67 -4.54 24.74
CA ASP A 286 12.94 -4.77 25.47
C ASP A 286 14.23 -4.48 24.65
N LEU A 287 15.18 -3.75 25.27
CA LEU A 287 16.65 -3.96 25.34
C LEU A 287 17.51 -4.11 24.04
N PRO A 288 18.86 -3.91 24.10
CA PRO A 288 19.72 -3.82 22.90
C PRO A 288 19.63 -5.03 21.96
N PRO A 289 19.91 -4.84 20.65
CA PRO A 289 19.49 -5.75 19.60
C PRO A 289 20.10 -7.14 19.78
N ALA A 290 19.30 -8.08 20.26
CA ALA A 290 19.57 -9.50 20.07
C ALA A 290 19.12 -9.87 18.66
N PHE A 291 20.08 -10.19 17.79
CA PHE A 291 19.82 -10.85 16.52
C PHE A 291 19.05 -12.16 16.79
N LEU A 292 17.80 -12.24 16.36
CA LEU A 292 17.11 -13.52 16.28
C LEU A 292 17.78 -14.40 15.22
N PRO A 293 17.85 -15.73 15.44
CA PRO A 293 18.55 -16.63 14.54
C PRO A 293 17.81 -16.71 13.21
N PHE A 294 18.58 -16.65 12.12
CA PHE A 294 18.14 -17.04 10.78
C PHE A 294 17.45 -18.40 10.87
N ILE A 295 16.21 -18.49 10.37
CA ILE A 295 15.62 -19.78 10.02
C ILE A 295 16.41 -20.31 8.84
N THR A 296 17.48 -21.06 9.12
CA THR A 296 18.17 -21.86 8.10
C THR A 296 17.32 -23.11 7.85
N GLY A 297 16.45 -23.03 6.85
CA GLY A 297 15.69 -24.17 6.33
C GLY A 297 15.93 -24.28 4.84
N ASP A 298 16.74 -25.29 4.48
CA ASP A 298 16.96 -25.91 3.18
C ASP A 298 17.03 -25.01 1.93
N SER A 299 18.17 -25.10 1.25
CA SER A 299 18.38 -24.64 -0.12
C SER A 299 17.31 -25.25 -1.05
N LEU A 300 16.23 -24.52 -1.26
CA LEU A 300 15.18 -24.85 -2.19
C LEU A 300 15.43 -24.09 -3.49
N HIS A 301 15.42 -24.84 -4.60
CA HIS A 301 15.43 -24.30 -5.94
C HIS A 301 14.27 -23.31 -6.12
N CYS A 302 14.57 -22.15 -6.71
CA CYS A 302 13.59 -21.12 -7.09
C CYS A 302 12.51 -21.66 -8.03
#